data_AF-A0A968CB33-F1
#
_entry.id   AF-A0A968CB33-F1
#
_cell.length_a   1.000
_cell.length_b   1.000
_cell.length_c   1.000
_cell.angle_alpha   90.00
_cell.angle_beta   90.00
_cell.angle_gamma   90.00
#
_symmetry.space_group_name_H-M   'P 1'
#
loop_
_entity.id
_entity.type
_entity.pdbx_description
1 polymer ?
#
loop_
_entity_poly.entity_id
_entity_poly.type
_entity_poly.pdbx_seq_one_letter_code
_entity_poly.pdbx_strand_id
1 'polypeptide(L)'
;ERTEKWLPVDMYIGGEEHSVLHLLYSRFITMVLHDQGLLDFEEPYVRFRKHGLIIKEGAKMSKSRGNVVVPDDYIEEWGADTFRTYLMFLGP
;
A
#
# COMPACT_ATOMS: atom_id res chain seq x y z
N GLU A 1 10.23 1.87 -23.43
CA GLU A 1 9.73 3.22 -23.11
C GLU A 1 8.93 3.36 -21.80
N ARG A 2 7.72 2.80 -21.65
CA ARG A 2 6.91 3.03 -20.42
C ARG A 2 7.53 2.41 -19.17
N THR A 3 8.04 1.20 -19.27
CA THR A 3 8.69 0.48 -18.17
C THR A 3 9.99 1.17 -17.78
N GLU A 4 10.84 1.52 -18.75
CA GLU A 4 12.06 2.33 -18.53
C GLU A 4 11.78 3.66 -17.81
N LYS A 5 10.64 4.31 -18.10
CA LYS A 5 10.31 5.63 -17.53
C LYS A 5 9.77 5.55 -16.10
N TRP A 6 9.00 4.52 -15.78
CA TRP A 6 8.18 4.47 -14.55
C TRP A 6 8.57 3.36 -13.58
N LEU A 7 9.39 2.41 -14.01
CA LEU A 7 9.81 1.27 -13.20
C LEU A 7 11.34 1.23 -13.04
N PRO A 8 11.85 0.61 -11.96
CA PRO A 8 11.10 -0.02 -10.86
C PRO A 8 10.33 0.99 -9.99
N VAL A 9 9.35 0.51 -9.22
CA VAL A 9 8.58 1.39 -8.35
C VAL A 9 9.46 1.87 -7.20
N ASP A 10 9.67 3.18 -7.08
CA ASP A 10 10.53 3.77 -6.05
C ASP A 10 10.06 3.48 -4.62
N MET A 11 8.74 3.48 -4.41
CA MET A 11 8.13 3.28 -3.10
C MET A 11 6.81 2.55 -3.20
N TYR A 12 6.75 1.35 -2.65
CA TYR A 12 5.53 0.56 -2.52
C TYR A 12 5.07 0.55 -1.06
N ILE A 13 3.81 0.92 -0.81
CA ILE A 13 3.22 0.99 0.53
C ILE A 13 2.06 -0.01 0.59
N GLY A 14 2.09 -0.92 1.56
CA GLY A 14 1.07 -1.97 1.67
C GLY A 14 1.00 -2.64 3.03
N GLY A 15 -0.04 -3.44 3.23
CA GLY A 15 -0.27 -4.18 4.47
C GLY A 15 0.56 -5.46 4.59
N GLU A 16 0.70 -5.98 5.81
CA GLU A 16 1.41 -7.24 6.08
C GLU A 16 0.76 -8.46 5.46
N GLU A 17 -0.55 -8.41 5.24
CA GLU A 17 -1.33 -9.46 4.59
C GLU A 17 -0.79 -9.86 3.20
N HIS A 18 -0.02 -8.98 2.57
CA HIS A 18 0.54 -9.19 1.24
C HIS A 18 2.03 -9.60 1.25
N SER A 19 2.65 -9.67 2.42
CA SER A 19 4.10 -9.84 2.58
C SER A 19 4.65 -11.16 2.00
N VAL A 20 3.85 -12.24 2.02
CA VAL A 20 4.25 -13.55 1.49
C VAL A 20 3.67 -13.82 0.12
N LEU A 21 2.38 -13.56 -0.12
CA LEU A 21 1.73 -13.90 -1.39
C LEU A 21 2.12 -12.89 -2.48
N HIS A 22 1.46 -11.74 -2.47
CA HIS A 22 1.57 -10.76 -3.54
C HIS A 22 3.02 -10.25 -3.74
N LEU A 23 3.74 -9.95 -2.66
CA LEU A 23 5.13 -9.50 -2.78
C LEU A 23 6.04 -10.58 -3.37
N LEU A 24 5.85 -11.86 -3.02
CA LEU A 24 6.61 -12.95 -3.63
C LEU A 24 6.26 -13.14 -5.10
N TYR A 25 4.96 -13.14 -5.44
CA TYR A 25 4.51 -13.29 -6.82
C TYR A 25 4.99 -12.14 -7.70
N SER A 26 4.94 -10.91 -7.21
CA SER A 26 5.44 -9.76 -7.96
C SER A 26 6.94 -9.87 -8.24
N ARG A 27 7.74 -10.29 -7.24
CA ARG A 27 9.18 -10.51 -7.43
C ARG A 27 9.45 -11.61 -8.43
N PHE A 28 8.82 -12.77 -8.26
CA PHE A 28 8.98 -13.91 -9.15
C PHE A 28 8.68 -13.56 -10.61
N ILE A 29 7.54 -12.90 -10.87
CA ILE A 29 7.18 -12.51 -12.24
C ILE A 29 8.16 -11.46 -12.79
N THR A 30 8.64 -10.52 -11.97
CA THR A 30 9.64 -9.53 -12.39
C THR A 30 10.94 -10.19 -12.81
N MET A 31 11.44 -11.16 -12.02
CA MET A 31 12.63 -11.95 -12.35
C MET A 31 12.43 -12.73 -13.66
N VAL A 32 11.29 -13.38 -13.85
CA VAL A 32 11.00 -14.11 -15.11
C VAL A 32 10.99 -13.17 -16.32
N LEU A 33 10.42 -11.97 -16.20
CA LEU A 33 10.38 -10.99 -17.28
C LEU A 33 11.77 -10.39 -17.55
N HIS A 34 12.57 -10.18 -16.51
CA HIS A 34 13.96 -9.79 -16.63
C HIS A 34 14.80 -10.86 -17.36
N ASP A 35 14.65 -12.13 -16.98
CA ASP A 35 15.35 -13.25 -17.62
C ASP A 35 14.99 -13.41 -19.11
N GLN A 36 13.78 -12.98 -19.51
CA GLN A 36 13.35 -12.92 -20.90
C GLN A 36 13.83 -11.68 -21.67
N GLY A 37 14.57 -10.77 -21.01
CA GLY A 37 15.05 -9.52 -21.58
C GLY A 37 13.95 -8.48 -21.81
N LEU A 38 12.81 -8.61 -21.12
CA LEU A 38 11.67 -7.68 -21.25
C LEU A 38 11.75 -6.52 -20.24
N LEU A 39 12.56 -6.65 -19.20
CA LEU A 39 12.82 -5.63 -18.19
C LEU A 39 14.32 -5.52 -17.92
N ASP A 40 14.78 -4.30 -17.66
CA ASP A 40 16.18 -4.01 -17.34
C ASP A 40 16.49 -4.09 -15.83
N PHE A 41 15.55 -4.60 -15.03
CA PHE A 41 15.65 -4.70 -13.57
C PHE A 41 15.03 -6.00 -13.06
N GLU A 42 15.59 -6.53 -11.98
CA GLU A 42 15.22 -7.84 -11.42
C GLU A 42 14.17 -7.73 -10.28
N GLU A 43 14.13 -6.59 -9.58
CA GLU A 43 13.24 -6.36 -8.43
C GLU A 43 12.21 -5.26 -8.73
N PRO A 44 10.91 -5.47 -8.45
CA PRO A 44 9.85 -4.53 -8.83
C PRO A 44 9.78 -3.28 -7.95
N TYR A 45 10.31 -3.34 -6.72
CA TYR A 45 10.15 -2.30 -5.70
C TYR A 45 11.52 -1.91 -5.12
N VAL A 46 11.91 -0.66 -5.26
CA VAL A 46 13.16 -0.14 -4.65
C VAL A 46 13.03 -0.07 -3.14
N ARG A 47 11.85 0.33 -2.64
CA ARG A 47 11.55 0.40 -1.21
C ARG A 47 10.13 -0.09 -0.95
N PHE A 48 9.99 -0.88 0.11
CA PHE A 48 8.70 -1.27 0.66
C PHE A 48 8.50 -0.62 2.04
N ARG A 49 7.33 -0.01 2.26
CA ARG A 49 6.88 0.42 3.59
C ARG A 49 5.60 -0.29 3.96
N LYS A 50 5.66 -1.05 5.05
CA LYS A 50 4.48 -1.64 5.67
C LYS A 50 3.72 -0.55 6.43
N HIS A 51 2.46 -0.31 6.09
CA HIS A 51 1.63 0.60 6.88
C HIS A 51 1.03 -0.12 8.10
N GLY A 52 0.70 0.67 9.14
CA GLY A 52 0.00 0.18 10.32
C GLY A 52 -1.46 -0.19 10.05
N LEU A 53 -2.12 -0.74 11.07
CA LEU A 53 -3.56 -1.02 11.05
C LEU A 53 -4.30 0.06 11.83
N ILE A 54 -5.38 0.58 11.26
CA ILE A 54 -6.32 1.42 12.00
C ILE A 54 -7.27 0.52 12.79
N ILE A 55 -7.35 0.78 14.09
CA ILE A 55 -8.10 0.00 15.07
C ILE A 55 -9.33 0.80 15.51
N LYS A 56 -10.51 0.16 15.47
CA LYS A 56 -11.76 0.67 16.07
C LYS A 56 -12.29 -0.38 17.03
N GLU A 57 -12.61 0.04 18.26
CA GLU A 57 -13.16 -0.85 19.30
C GLU A 57 -12.29 -2.10 19.55
N GLY A 58 -10.96 -1.92 19.57
CA GLY A 58 -10.00 -2.98 19.85
C GLY A 58 -9.75 -3.96 18.68
N ALA A 59 -10.35 -3.74 17.50
CA ALA A 59 -10.19 -4.61 16.34
C ALA A 59 -9.79 -3.85 15.06
N LYS A 60 -9.04 -4.51 14.16
CA LYS A 60 -8.84 -4.03 12.77
C LYS A 60 -10.20 -3.72 12.15
N MET A 61 -10.33 -2.54 11.54
CA MET A 61 -11.56 -2.16 10.82
C MET A 61 -11.84 -3.13 9.67
N SER A 62 -13.05 -3.66 9.60
CA SER A 62 -13.53 -4.48 8.48
C SER A 62 -15.05 -4.47 8.35
N LYS A 63 -15.57 -4.63 7.13
CA LYS A 63 -17.02 -4.73 6.88
C LYS A 63 -17.66 -5.88 7.67
N SER A 64 -16.98 -7.02 7.74
CA SER A 64 -17.44 -8.22 8.47
C SER A 64 -17.62 -8.00 9.97
N ARG A 65 -16.96 -6.98 10.55
CA ARG A 65 -17.05 -6.65 11.97
C ARG A 65 -18.01 -5.49 12.25
N GLY A 66 -18.60 -4.89 11.22
CA GLY A 66 -19.50 -3.73 11.37
C GLY A 66 -18.83 -2.47 11.94
N ASN A 67 -17.51 -2.46 12.10
CA ASN A 67 -16.75 -1.40 12.77
C ASN A 67 -16.04 -0.47 11.78
N VAL A 68 -16.56 -0.34 10.56
CA VAL A 68 -16.00 0.56 9.55
C VAL A 68 -16.34 2.01 9.91
N VAL A 69 -15.38 2.91 9.70
CA VAL A 69 -15.61 4.36 9.70
C VAL A 69 -15.54 4.82 8.26
N VAL A 70 -16.59 5.51 7.79
CA VAL A 70 -16.63 6.08 6.44
C VAL A 70 -15.98 7.46 6.49
N PRO A 71 -14.97 7.77 5.67
CA PRO A 71 -14.29 9.07 5.70
C PRO A 71 -15.17 10.26 5.31
N ASP A 72 -16.17 10.05 4.45
CA ASP A 72 -16.96 11.12 3.82
C ASP A 72 -17.64 12.02 4.85
N ASP A 73 -18.29 11.46 5.87
CA ASP A 73 -18.93 12.22 6.95
C ASP A 73 -17.92 13.18 7.65
N TYR A 74 -16.69 12.72 7.86
CA TYR A 74 -15.63 13.51 8.49
C TYR A 74 -15.07 14.59 7.55
N ILE A 75 -15.00 14.29 6.25
CA ILE A 75 -14.53 15.22 5.24
C ILE A 75 -15.57 16.33 5.04
N GLU A 76 -16.85 16.01 5.03
CA GLU A 76 -17.94 16.99 4.94
C GLU A 76 -17.99 17.90 6.16
N GLU A 77 -17.77 17.36 7.36
CA GLU A 77 -17.82 18.13 8.61
C GLU A 77 -16.55 18.98 8.86
N TRP A 78 -15.36 18.41 8.63
CA TRP A 78 -14.09 19.04 9.03
C TRP A 78 -13.08 19.28 7.89
N GLY A 79 -13.37 18.80 6.69
CA GLY A 79 -12.49 18.93 5.53
C GLY A 79 -11.43 17.83 5.41
N ALA A 80 -10.98 17.61 4.16
CA ALA A 80 -10.02 16.57 3.84
C ALA A 80 -8.65 16.77 4.50
N ASP A 81 -8.20 18.01 4.66
CA ASP A 81 -6.90 18.31 5.27
C ASP A 81 -6.88 17.97 6.75
N THR A 82 -7.96 18.25 7.48
CA THR A 82 -8.12 17.86 8.88
C THR A 82 -8.07 16.34 9.03
N PHE A 83 -8.83 15.62 8.20
CA PHE A 83 -8.85 14.16 8.20
C PHE A 83 -7.47 13.55 7.90
N ARG A 84 -6.79 14.03 6.86
CA ARG A 84 -5.45 13.55 6.48
C ARG A 84 -4.42 13.85 7.55
N THR A 85 -4.41 15.08 8.08
CA THR A 85 -3.46 15.48 9.12
C THR A 85 -3.65 14.64 10.37
N TYR A 86 -4.90 14.39 10.78
CA TYR A 86 -5.21 13.48 11.86
C TYR A 86 -4.63 12.07 11.61
N LEU A 87 -4.86 11.49 10.43
CA LEU A 87 -4.32 10.16 10.09
C LEU A 87 -2.79 10.12 10.10
N MET A 88 -2.13 11.17 9.60
CA MET A 88 -0.66 11.25 9.55
C MET A 88 -0.02 11.50 10.91
N PHE A 89 -0.78 11.96 11.91
CA PHE A 89 -0.28 12.25 13.26
C PHE A 89 -0.72 11.21 14.31
N LEU A 90 -1.62 10.29 13.93
CA LEU A 90 -2.11 9.22 14.80
C LEU A 90 -1.03 8.21 15.19
N GLY A 91 -0.05 7.99 14.32
CA GLY A 91 1.05 7.06 14.52
C GLY A 91 2.20 7.29 13.54
N PRO A 92 3.37 6.69 13.81
CA PRO A 92 4.58 6.85 12.99
C PRO A 92 4.52 6.12 11.63
#